data_AF-A0A183PWS2-F1
#
_entry.id   AF-A0A183PWS2-F1
#
_cell.length_a   1.000
_cell.length_b   1.000
_cell.length_c   1.000
_cell.angle_alpha   90.00
_cell.angle_beta   90.00
_cell.angle_gamma   90.00
#
_symmetry.space_group_name_H-M   'P 1'
#
loop_
_entity.id
_entity.type
_entity.pdbx_description
1 polymer ?
#
loop_
_entity_poly.entity_id
_entity_poly.type
_entity_poly.pdbx_seq_one_letter_code
_entity_poly.pdbx_strand_id
1 'polypeptide(L)'
;MGDFKKTYIGNIVVSVNPYKDLLIDGPEVMVKYFNRMLTSVPAHLYGLAETLYQTALRNECDQIVVIRFVISSFLLLVFLTK
;
A
#
# COMPACT_ATOMS: atom_id res chain seq x y z
N MET A 1 1.98 -3.23 -23.51
CA MET A 1 0.99 -3.03 -22.44
C MET A 1 1.79 -3.02 -21.15
N GLY A 2 2.22 -1.85 -20.68
CA GLY A 2 3.23 -1.76 -19.61
C GLY A 2 2.61 -2.07 -18.25
N ASP A 3 3.13 -3.09 -17.57
CA ASP A 3 2.65 -3.53 -16.26
C ASP A 3 2.85 -2.43 -15.21
N PHE A 4 1.75 -1.95 -14.64
CA PHE A 4 1.77 -1.12 -13.45
C PHE A 4 2.25 -1.96 -12.26
N LYS A 5 3.46 -1.69 -11.78
CA LYS A 5 4.14 -2.52 -10.78
C LYS A 5 4.14 -1.85 -9.41
N LYS A 6 3.15 -2.17 -8.59
CA LYS A 6 3.25 -2.02 -7.13
C LYS A 6 4.09 -3.20 -6.59
N THR A 7 4.98 -2.98 -5.63
CA THR A 7 5.75 -4.06 -4.98
C THR A 7 5.83 -3.81 -3.48
N TYR A 8 5.70 -4.88 -2.69
CA TYR A 8 5.95 -4.82 -1.25
C TYR A 8 7.44 -5.02 -0.96
N ILE A 9 8.00 -4.19 -0.10
CA ILE A 9 9.32 -4.38 0.52
C ILE A 9 9.10 -4.38 2.03
N GLY A 10 8.87 -5.56 2.60
CA GLY A 10 8.42 -5.67 4.00
C GLY A 10 7.08 -4.95 4.20
N ASN A 11 7.05 -3.97 5.11
CA ASN A 11 5.90 -3.09 5.38
C ASN A 11 5.94 -1.78 4.56
N ILE A 12 6.69 -1.75 3.45
CA ILE A 12 6.76 -0.61 2.53
C ILE A 12 6.03 -0.97 1.24
N VAL A 13 5.21 -0.05 0.73
CA VAL A 13 4.69 -0.12 -0.64
C VAL A 13 5.52 0.77 -1.53
N VAL A 14 6.04 0.18 -2.60
CA VAL A 14 6.71 0.89 -3.69
C VAL A 14 5.79 0.90 -4.89
N SER A 15 5.53 2.09 -5.44
CA SER A 15 4.67 2.26 -6.62
C SER A 15 5.26 3.28 -7.59
N VAL A 16 5.10 3.02 -8.89
CA VAL A 16 5.38 3.98 -9.96
C VAL A 16 4.04 4.51 -10.47
N ASN A 17 3.78 5.81 -10.33
CA ASN A 17 2.51 6.40 -10.77
C ASN A 17 2.43 6.45 -12.32
N PRO A 18 1.41 5.82 -12.96
CA PRO A 18 1.25 5.83 -14.42
C PRO A 18 0.60 7.11 -14.95
N TYR A 19 0.21 8.04 -14.06
CA TYR A 19 -0.49 9.29 -14.39
C TYR A 19 -1.80 9.08 -15.16
N LYS A 20 -2.46 7.96 -14.88
CA LYS A 20 -3.73 7.54 -15.50
C LYS A 20 -4.62 6.94 -14.43
N ASP A 21 -5.93 7.14 -14.59
CA ASP A 21 -6.89 6.40 -13.79
C ASP A 21 -6.89 4.94 -14.25
N LEU A 22 -6.69 4.02 -13.31
CA LEU A 22 -6.61 2.58 -13.56
C LEU A 22 -7.85 1.83 -13.06
N LEU A 23 -8.79 2.50 -12.38
CA LEU A 23 -9.97 1.86 -11.76
C LEU A 23 -9.59 0.69 -10.81
N ILE A 24 -8.43 0.78 -10.16
CA ILE A 24 -7.91 -0.27 -9.25
C ILE A 24 -8.18 0.01 -7.76
N ASP A 25 -8.71 1.19 -7.45
CA ASP A 25 -8.92 1.67 -6.07
C ASP A 25 -10.43 1.77 -5.75
N GLY A 26 -11.24 0.86 -6.32
CA GLY A 26 -12.66 0.74 -6.06
C GLY A 26 -12.99 -0.08 -4.80
N PRO A 27 -14.22 0.06 -4.24
CA PRO A 27 -14.65 -0.70 -3.07
C PRO A 27 -14.63 -2.21 -3.29
N GLU A 28 -14.94 -2.68 -4.51
CA GLU A 28 -14.85 -4.09 -4.89
C GLU A 28 -13.42 -4.65 -4.82
N VAL A 29 -12.41 -3.79 -5.03
CA VAL A 29 -11.00 -4.16 -4.86
C VAL A 29 -10.65 -4.15 -3.38
N MET A 30 -11.08 -3.12 -2.63
CA MET A 30 -10.82 -2.98 -1.19
C MET A 30 -11.25 -4.21 -0.39
N VAL A 31 -12.43 -4.78 -0.69
CA VAL A 31 -12.95 -5.98 0.00
C VAL A 31 -11.99 -7.18 -0.10
N LYS A 32 -11.19 -7.27 -1.17
CA LYS A 32 -10.21 -8.37 -1.35
C LYS A 32 -9.05 -8.29 -0.35
N TYR A 33 -8.80 -7.11 0.23
CA TYR A 33 -7.72 -6.87 1.18
C TYR A 33 -8.17 -6.93 2.63
N PHE A 34 -9.48 -6.89 2.90
CA PHE A 34 -10.03 -6.91 4.25
C PHE A 34 -9.65 -8.19 4.99
N ASN A 35 -9.12 -8.03 6.21
CA ASN A 35 -8.67 -9.11 7.09
C ASN A 35 -7.71 -10.11 6.42
N ARG A 36 -6.87 -9.64 5.49
CA ARG A 36 -5.83 -10.43 4.82
C ARG A 36 -4.43 -10.01 5.26
N MET A 37 -3.53 -10.98 5.32
CA MET A 37 -2.12 -10.71 5.54
C MET A 37 -1.50 -10.08 4.28
N LEU A 38 -0.56 -9.14 4.47
CA LEU A 38 0.14 -8.43 3.39
C LEU A 38 0.81 -9.38 2.38
N THR A 39 1.32 -10.52 2.85
CA THR A 39 1.98 -11.55 2.01
C THR A 39 1.01 -12.38 1.18
N SER A 40 -0.28 -12.38 1.53
CA SER A 40 -1.31 -13.20 0.89
C SER A 40 -2.06 -12.48 -0.24
N VAL A 41 -1.78 -11.19 -0.44
CA VAL A 41 -2.48 -10.32 -1.38
C VAL A 41 -1.50 -9.64 -2.33
N PRO A 42 -1.91 -9.33 -3.57
CA PRO A 42 -1.05 -8.64 -4.50
C PRO A 42 -0.78 -7.21 -4.04
N ALA A 43 0.39 -6.68 -4.39
CA ALA A 43 0.89 -5.39 -3.90
C ALA A 43 -0.11 -4.25 -4.11
N HIS A 44 -0.60 -3.70 -3.00
CA HIS A 44 -1.59 -2.63 -2.98
C HIS A 44 -1.53 -1.81 -1.69
N LEU A 45 -1.97 -0.54 -1.78
CA LEU A 45 -2.14 0.34 -0.63
C LEU A 45 -3.17 -0.22 0.36
N TYR A 46 -4.20 -0.92 -0.12
CA TYR A 46 -5.20 -1.53 0.75
C TYR A 46 -4.65 -2.64 1.65
N GLY A 47 -3.74 -3.48 1.14
CA GLY A 47 -3.08 -4.47 2.01
C GLY A 47 -2.23 -3.81 3.10
N LEU A 48 -1.60 -2.67 2.76
CA LEU A 48 -0.84 -1.87 3.70
C LEU A 48 -1.75 -1.25 4.77
N ALA A 49 -2.88 -0.66 4.34
CA ALA A 49 -3.89 -0.07 5.21
C ALA A 49 -4.53 -1.11 6.14
N GLU A 50 -4.80 -2.33 5.65
CA GLU A 50 -5.29 -3.43 6.49
C GLU A 50 -4.26 -3.80 7.57
N THR A 51 -2.97 -3.93 7.18
CA THR A 51 -1.90 -4.27 8.12
C THR A 51 -1.77 -3.20 9.21
N LEU A 52 -1.84 -1.94 8.81
CA LEU A 52 -1.89 -0.76 9.67
C LEU A 52 -3.04 -0.83 10.67
N TYR A 53 -4.25 -1.03 10.18
CA TYR A 53 -5.46 -1.09 10.97
C TYR A 53 -5.40 -2.22 12.01
N GLN A 54 -5.02 -3.42 11.58
CA GLN A 54 -4.86 -4.58 12.47
C GLN A 54 -3.78 -4.35 13.52
N THR A 55 -2.69 -3.65 13.16
CA THR A 55 -1.61 -3.32 14.10
C THR A 55 -2.06 -2.29 15.14
N ALA A 56 -2.77 -1.25 14.71
CA ALA A 56 -3.36 -0.25 15.60
C ALA A 56 -4.32 -0.89 16.62
N LEU A 57 -5.19 -1.80 16.15
CA LEU A 57 -6.13 -2.52 17.02
C LEU A 57 -5.44 -3.47 18.00
N ARG A 58 -4.39 -4.17 17.57
CA ARG A 58 -3.71 -5.18 18.41
C ARG A 58 -2.78 -4.57 19.45
N ASN A 59 -2.13 -3.46 19.11
CA ASN A 59 -1.10 -2.86 19.95
C ASN A 59 -1.60 -1.62 20.70
N GLU A 60 -2.82 -1.14 20.42
CA GLU A 60 -3.38 0.08 21.00
C GLU A 60 -2.43 1.29 20.86
N CYS A 61 -1.69 1.34 19.75
CA CYS A 61 -0.67 2.36 19.48
C CYS A 61 -1.01 3.08 18.18
N ASP A 62 -0.80 4.41 18.18
CA ASP A 62 -0.93 5.24 16.99
C ASP A 62 -0.02 4.73 15.86
N GLN A 63 -0.49 4.86 14.61
CA GLN A 63 0.27 4.44 13.44
C GLN A 63 0.54 5.62 12.51
N ILE A 64 1.77 5.72 12.02
CA ILE A 64 2.19 6.82 11.15
C ILE A 64 2.55 6.26 9.77
N VAL A 65 2.05 6.96 8.75
CA VAL A 65 2.33 6.67 7.33
C VAL A 65 3.09 7.84 6.74
N VAL A 66 4.31 7.60 6.26
CA VAL A 66 5.11 8.63 5.58
C VAL A 66 5.14 8.34 4.10
N ILE A 67 4.66 9.28 3.30
CA ILE A 67 4.66 9.19 1.84
C ILE A 67 5.83 10.02 1.30
N ARG A 68 6.75 9.37 0.59
CA ARG A 68 7.89 10.01 -0.10
C ARG A 68 7.72 9.92 -1.61
N PHE A 69 8.15 10.97 -2.30
CA PHE A 69 8.08 11.10 -3.75
C PHE A 69 9.40 11.67 -4.28
N VAL A 70 9.89 11.11 -5.39
CA VAL A 70 11.12 11.56 -6.07
C VAL A 70 10.79 11.97 -7.50
N ILE A 71 11.11 13.21 -7.87
CA ILE A 71 10.80 13.80 -9.19
C ILE A 71 11.75 13.28 -10.29
N SER A 72 12.96 12.82 -9.94
CA SER A 72 13.98 12.40 -10.92
C SER A 72 13.71 11.01 -11.53
N SER A 73 13.02 10.13 -10.81
CA SER A 73 12.61 8.79 -11.25
C SER A 73 11.52 8.30 -10.29
N PHE A 74 10.26 8.39 -10.72
CA PHE A 74 9.04 8.30 -9.89
C PHE A 74 8.95 7.04 -9.03
N LEU A 75 9.33 7.17 -7.75
CA LEU A 75 9.16 6.17 -6.71
C LEU A 75 8.27 6.77 -5.62
N LEU A 76 7.05 6.24 -5.46
CA LEU A 76 6.25 6.47 -4.27
C LEU A 76 6.70 5.46 -3.22
N LEU A 77 7.27 5.93 -2.11
CA LEU A 77 7.75 5.08 -1.04
C LEU A 77 6.94 5.42 0.22
N VAL A 78 6.14 4.46 0.68
CA VAL A 78 5.31 4.60 1.88
C VAL A 78 5.99 3.89 3.04
N PHE A 79 6.55 4.64 3.98
CA PHE A 79 7.08 4.07 5.23
C PHE A 79 5.97 3.90 6.25
N LEU A 80 5.97 2.71 6.86
CA LEU A 80 5.28 2.44 8.11
C LEU A 80 6.28 2.45 9.26
N THR A 81 6.17 3.45 10.12
CA THR A 81 6.90 3.47 11.39
C THR A 81 5.93 3.26 12.55
N LYS A 82 6.37 2.43 13.49
CA LYS A 82 5.74 2.18 14.79
C LYS A 82 5.42 3.47 15.53
#